data_AF-A0A7I7KSL0-F1
#
_entry.id   AF-A0A7I7KSL0-F1
#
_cell.length_a   1.000
_cell.length_b   1.000
_cell.length_c   1.000
_cell.angle_alpha   90.00
_cell.angle_beta   90.00
_cell.angle_gamma   90.00
#
_symmetry.space_group_name_H-M   'P 1'
#
loop_
_entity.id
_entity.type
_entity.pdbx_description
1 polymer ?
#
loop_
_entity_poly.entity_id
_entity_poly.type
_entity_poly.pdbx_seq_one_letter_code
_entity_poly.pdbx_strand_id
1 'polypeptide(L)'
;MAIQPAESQRLRELTRLRRVRDRVDRDYAQPLDVEALARDAHMSAGHLSRQFKAAYGESPYSYLMTRRIERAMALLRRGDLSVTEVCFAVGCSSLGTFSTRFSELVGVSPSVYRDQTAGVSAGLPSCMEKQVTRPVRNREAPAVALHLP
;
A
#
# COMPACT_ATOMS: atom_id res chain seq x y z
N MET A 1 35.79 5.33 -6.39
CA MET A 1 35.32 5.42 -4.98
C MET A 1 34.87 4.03 -4.55
N ALA A 2 35.57 3.40 -3.61
CA ALA A 2 35.20 2.08 -3.10
C ALA A 2 34.09 2.23 -2.05
N ILE A 3 32.94 1.59 -2.27
CA ILE A 3 31.85 1.55 -1.30
C ILE A 3 32.35 0.78 -0.07
N GLN A 4 32.27 1.39 1.12
CA GLN A 4 32.71 0.76 2.36
C GLN A 4 31.94 -0.56 2.59
N PRO A 5 32.55 -1.60 3.18
CA PRO A 5 31.90 -2.92 3.36
C PRO A 5 30.55 -2.85 4.09
N ALA A 6 30.44 -1.96 5.08
CA ALA A 6 29.21 -1.73 5.84
C ALA A 6 28.08 -1.10 5.00
N GLU A 7 28.42 -0.17 4.11
CA GLU A 7 27.46 0.46 3.19
C GLU A 7 26.94 -0.55 2.16
N SER A 8 27.83 -1.38 1.61
CA SER A 8 27.47 -2.49 0.72
C SER A 8 26.50 -3.47 1.39
N GLN A 9 26.70 -3.78 2.68
CA GLN A 9 25.79 -4.63 3.44
C GLN A 9 24.42 -3.98 3.64
N ARG A 10 24.38 -2.70 4.03
CA ARG A 10 23.12 -1.95 4.19
C ARG A 10 22.31 -1.89 2.89
N LEU A 11 22.96 -1.68 1.75
CA LEU A 11 22.29 -1.65 0.44
C LEU A 11 21.69 -3.01 0.07
N ARG A 12 22.39 -4.11 0.34
CA ARG A 12 21.86 -5.47 0.14
C ARG A 12 20.64 -5.73 1.01
N GLU A 13 20.68 -5.29 2.25
CA GLU A 13 19.56 -5.42 3.18
C GLU A 13 18.33 -4.62 2.73
N LEU A 14 18.51 -3.35 2.35
CA LEU A 14 17.43 -2.52 1.80
C LEU A 14 16.84 -3.14 0.53
N THR A 15 17.66 -3.77 -0.31
CA THR A 15 17.18 -4.48 -1.51
C THR A 15 16.27 -5.65 -1.14
N ARG A 16 16.62 -6.43 -0.11
CA ARG A 16 15.78 -7.53 0.39
C ARG A 16 14.46 -7.01 0.97
N LEU A 17 14.51 -5.94 1.78
CA LEU A 17 13.31 -5.33 2.36
C LEU A 17 12.38 -4.73 1.29
N ARG A 18 12.93 -4.17 0.20
CA ARG A 18 12.14 -3.71 -0.95
C ARG A 18 11.41 -4.88 -1.62
N ARG A 19 12.08 -6.01 -1.85
CA ARG A 19 11.43 -7.21 -2.41
C ARG A 19 10.28 -7.72 -1.54
N VAL A 20 10.45 -7.71 -0.21
CA VAL A 20 9.37 -8.07 0.72
C VAL A 20 8.18 -7.12 0.55
N ARG A 21 8.42 -5.81 0.54
CA ARG A 21 7.36 -4.81 0.33
C ARG A 21 6.66 -5.01 -1.00
N ASP A 22 7.41 -5.22 -2.08
CA ASP A 22 6.87 -5.42 -3.42
C ASP A 22 6.03 -6.71 -3.51
N ARG A 23 6.39 -7.76 -2.76
CA ARG A 23 5.59 -8.97 -2.62
C ARG A 23 4.29 -8.70 -1.84
N VAL A 24 4.36 -7.99 -0.72
CA VAL A 24 3.17 -7.59 0.05
C VAL A 24 2.22 -6.74 -0.81
N ASP A 25 2.76 -5.82 -1.61
CA ASP A 25 1.98 -4.97 -2.52
C ASP A 25 1.30 -5.74 -3.64
N ARG A 26 1.94 -6.80 -4.15
CA ARG A 26 1.38 -7.65 -5.20
C ARG A 26 0.30 -8.58 -4.65
N ASP A 27 0.56 -9.16 -3.49
CA ASP A 27 -0.23 -10.26 -2.92
C ASP A 27 -1.12 -9.77 -1.77
N TYR A 28 -1.45 -8.47 -1.70
CA TYR A 28 -2.13 -7.86 -0.54
C TYR A 28 -3.46 -8.54 -0.18
N ALA A 29 -4.16 -9.13 -1.14
CA ALA A 29 -5.43 -9.81 -0.91
C ALA A 29 -5.26 -11.22 -0.30
N GLN A 30 -4.05 -11.77 -0.30
CA GLN A 30 -3.76 -13.10 0.23
C GLN A 30 -3.48 -13.05 1.73
N PRO A 31 -3.70 -14.16 2.48
CA PRO A 31 -3.28 -14.26 3.88
C PRO A 31 -1.79 -13.94 4.05
N LEU A 32 -1.46 -13.19 5.10
CA LEU A 32 -0.08 -12.84 5.39
C LEU A 32 0.65 -14.04 6.01
N ASP A 33 1.71 -14.49 5.35
CA ASP A 33 2.67 -15.43 5.91
C ASP A 33 4.02 -14.72 6.09
N VAL A 34 4.24 -14.22 7.31
CA VAL A 34 5.49 -13.50 7.66
C VAL A 34 6.70 -14.43 7.59
N GLU A 35 6.54 -15.71 7.90
CA GLU A 35 7.63 -16.69 7.81
C GLU A 35 8.03 -16.94 6.36
N ALA A 36 7.05 -17.04 5.44
CA ALA A 36 7.34 -17.12 4.01
C ALA A 36 8.02 -15.85 3.48
N LEU A 37 7.59 -14.66 3.91
CA LEU A 37 8.25 -13.40 3.53
C LEU A 37 9.70 -13.35 4.03
N ALA A 38 9.94 -13.81 5.25
CA ALA A 38 11.27 -13.84 5.85
C ALA A 38 12.18 -14.85 5.13
N ARG A 39 11.66 -16.03 4.80
CA ARG A 39 12.37 -17.06 4.05
C ARG A 39 12.84 -16.56 2.69
N ASP A 40 11.95 -15.90 1.93
CA ASP A 40 12.27 -15.30 0.63
C ASP A 40 13.34 -14.20 0.73
N ALA A 41 13.40 -13.51 1.87
CA ALA A 41 14.39 -12.48 2.15
C ALA A 41 15.69 -13.03 2.77
N HIS A 42 15.78 -14.34 3.02
CA HIS A 42 16.85 -14.99 3.78
C HIS A 42 17.06 -14.33 5.16
N MET A 43 15.96 -14.13 5.88
CA MET A 43 15.89 -13.55 7.23
C MET A 43 15.07 -14.44 8.15
N SER A 44 15.25 -14.32 9.46
CA SER A 44 14.25 -14.79 10.42
C SER A 44 13.06 -13.82 10.48
N ALA A 45 11.86 -14.28 10.82
CA ALA A 45 10.68 -13.41 10.91
C ALA A 45 10.85 -12.25 11.90
N GLY A 46 11.52 -12.49 13.02
CA GLY A 46 11.84 -11.45 14.00
C GLY A 46 12.82 -10.40 13.45
N HIS A 47 13.85 -10.82 12.71
CA HIS A 47 14.78 -9.88 12.08
C HIS A 47 14.09 -9.10 10.96
N LEU A 48 13.32 -9.77 10.10
CA LEU A 48 12.53 -9.12 9.07
C LEU A 48 11.62 -8.04 9.67
N SER A 49 10.86 -8.36 10.72
CA SER A 49 9.94 -7.41 11.34
C SER A 49 10.64 -6.17 11.87
N ARG A 50 11.80 -6.33 12.53
CA ARG A 50 12.60 -5.20 13.05
C ARG A 50 13.16 -4.35 11.92
N GLN A 51 13.77 -4.97 10.91
CA GLN A 51 14.42 -4.25 9.82
C GLN A 51 13.41 -3.59 8.89
N PHE A 52 12.27 -4.24 8.63
CA PHE A 52 11.17 -3.67 7.87
C PHE A 52 10.60 -2.43 8.58
N LYS A 53 10.38 -2.51 9.90
CA LYS A 53 9.95 -1.34 10.69
C LYS A 53 10.99 -0.22 10.70
N ALA A 54 12.28 -0.56 10.82
CA ALA A 54 13.35 0.44 10.76
C ALA A 54 13.41 1.14 9.38
N ALA A 55 13.13 0.42 8.29
CA ALA A 55 13.19 0.95 6.93
C ALA A 55 11.93 1.68 6.48
N TYR A 56 10.74 1.26 6.94
CA TYR A 56 9.45 1.75 6.45
C TYR A 56 8.55 2.36 7.53
N GLY A 57 8.99 2.39 8.79
CA GLY A 57 8.27 3.01 9.91
C GLY A 57 7.24 2.09 10.59
N GLU A 58 6.85 0.99 9.96
CA GLU A 58 5.80 0.10 10.48
C GLU A 58 6.11 -1.39 10.27
N SER A 59 5.39 -2.27 10.97
CA SER A 59 5.57 -3.72 10.83
C SER A 59 5.03 -4.23 9.48
N PRO A 60 5.47 -5.40 8.98
CA PRO A 60 4.91 -5.99 7.76
C PRO A 60 3.38 -6.17 7.80
N TYR A 61 2.82 -6.53 8.96
CA TYR A 61 1.37 -6.68 9.12
C TYR A 61 0.64 -5.33 9.05
N SER A 62 1.18 -4.32 9.74
CA SER A 62 0.63 -2.95 9.70
C SER A 62 0.65 -2.41 8.27
N TYR A 63 1.77 -2.58 7.57
CA TYR A 63 1.92 -2.16 6.18
C TYR A 63 0.91 -2.85 5.26
N LEU A 64 0.75 -4.18 5.38
CA LEU A 64 -0.26 -4.91 4.63
C LEU A 64 -1.66 -4.33 4.87
N MET A 65 -2.02 -4.07 6.14
CA MET A 65 -3.32 -3.53 6.46
C MET A 65 -3.52 -2.14 5.84
N THR A 66 -2.51 -1.27 5.88
CA THR A 66 -2.53 0.03 5.19
C THR A 66 -2.82 -0.14 3.70
N ARG A 67 -2.11 -1.06 3.01
CA ARG A 67 -2.35 -1.33 1.58
C ARG A 67 -3.76 -1.86 1.30
N ARG A 68 -4.29 -2.72 2.18
CA ARG A 68 -5.67 -3.22 2.07
C ARG A 68 -6.70 -2.10 2.23
N ILE A 69 -6.50 -1.20 3.19
CA ILE A 69 -7.40 -0.06 3.42
C ILE A 69 -7.35 0.91 2.24
N GLU A 70 -6.16 1.22 1.70
CA GLU A 70 -6.03 2.04 0.48
C GLU A 70 -6.84 1.45 -0.69
N ARG A 71 -6.76 0.12 -0.87
CA ARG A 71 -7.53 -0.56 -1.91
C ARG A 71 -9.02 -0.56 -1.61
N ALA A 72 -9.41 -0.74 -0.36
CA ALA A 72 -10.80 -0.71 0.09
C ALA A 72 -11.43 0.66 -0.18
N MET A 73 -10.73 1.76 0.11
CA MET A 73 -11.19 3.11 -0.21
C MET A 73 -11.48 3.25 -1.72
N ALA A 74 -10.61 2.74 -2.58
CA ALA A 74 -10.83 2.78 -4.03
C ALA A 74 -12.08 1.99 -4.46
N LEU A 75 -12.34 0.83 -3.85
CA LEU A 75 -13.55 0.04 -4.13
C LEU A 75 -14.81 0.71 -3.59
N LEU A 76 -14.77 1.29 -2.39
CA LEU A 76 -15.92 1.99 -1.80
C LEU A 76 -16.31 3.24 -2.60
N ARG A 77 -15.32 3.99 -3.13
CA ARG A 77 -15.60 5.15 -4.00
C ARG A 77 -16.31 4.78 -5.30
N ARG A 78 -16.06 3.57 -5.84
CA ARG A 78 -16.76 3.08 -7.04
C ARG A 78 -18.24 2.81 -6.75
N GLY A 79 -18.57 2.37 -5.54
CA GLY A 79 -19.95 2.16 -5.10
C GLY A 79 -20.59 0.83 -5.54
N ASP A 80 -19.88 -0.02 -6.28
CA ASP A 80 -20.43 -1.29 -6.80
C ASP A 80 -20.54 -2.40 -5.74
N LEU A 81 -19.82 -2.26 -4.62
CA LEU A 81 -19.69 -3.30 -3.59
C LEU A 81 -20.13 -2.78 -2.23
N SER A 82 -20.80 -3.64 -1.46
CA SER A 82 -21.06 -3.41 -0.04
C SER A 82 -19.75 -3.38 0.77
N VAL A 83 -19.79 -2.77 1.96
CA VAL A 83 -18.64 -2.74 2.87
C VAL A 83 -18.13 -4.15 3.20
N THR A 84 -19.04 -5.10 3.37
CA THR A 84 -18.71 -6.50 3.66
C THR A 84 -18.00 -7.16 2.48
N GLU A 85 -18.50 -6.97 1.25
CA GLU A 85 -17.84 -7.50 0.05
C GLU A 85 -16.45 -6.86 -0.14
N VAL A 86 -16.32 -5.55 0.09
CA VAL A 86 -15.01 -4.87 0.05
C VAL A 86 -14.03 -5.46 1.06
N CYS A 87 -14.46 -5.69 2.31
CA CYS A 87 -13.63 -6.29 3.35
C CYS A 87 -13.00 -7.61 2.88
N PHE A 88 -13.80 -8.53 2.34
CA PHE A 88 -13.30 -9.82 1.86
C PHE A 88 -12.52 -9.69 0.55
N ALA A 89 -12.91 -8.79 -0.35
CA ALA A 89 -12.21 -8.54 -1.61
C ALA A 89 -10.78 -8.02 -1.42
N VAL A 90 -10.51 -7.29 -0.32
CA VAL A 90 -9.16 -6.85 0.04
C VAL A 90 -8.40 -7.86 0.91
N GLY A 91 -8.97 -9.04 1.16
CA GLY A 91 -8.32 -10.13 1.90
C GLY A 91 -8.42 -10.05 3.42
N CYS A 92 -9.26 -9.17 3.97
CA CYS A 92 -9.54 -9.16 5.41
C CYS A 92 -10.46 -10.33 5.78
N SER A 93 -10.15 -11.02 6.88
CA SER A 93 -10.91 -12.17 7.37
C SER A 93 -12.05 -11.81 8.32
N SER A 94 -12.09 -10.56 8.80
CA SER A 94 -13.07 -10.09 9.77
C SER A 94 -13.50 -8.66 9.46
N LEU A 95 -14.81 -8.47 9.37
CA LEU A 95 -15.43 -7.16 9.18
C LEU A 95 -15.16 -6.21 10.35
N GLY A 96 -15.10 -6.73 11.58
CA GLY A 96 -14.82 -5.95 12.77
C GLY A 96 -13.40 -5.38 12.74
N THR A 97 -12.41 -6.25 12.53
CA THR A 97 -11.00 -5.83 12.42
C THR A 97 -10.80 -4.85 11.26
N PHE A 98 -11.41 -5.13 10.11
CA PHE A 98 -11.38 -4.24 8.96
C PHE A 98 -11.95 -2.86 9.30
N SER A 99 -13.14 -2.79 9.91
CA SER A 99 -13.83 -1.54 10.20
C SER A 99 -13.06 -0.69 11.22
N THR A 100 -12.47 -1.31 12.24
CA THR A 100 -11.62 -0.62 13.21
C THR A 100 -10.39 -0.03 12.52
N ARG A 101 -9.64 -0.85 11.76
CA ARG A 101 -8.42 -0.39 11.07
C ARG A 101 -8.71 0.65 10.01
N PHE A 102 -9.83 0.51 9.28
CA PHE A 102 -10.27 1.51 8.32
C PHE A 102 -10.51 2.85 9.02
N SER A 103 -11.28 2.86 10.12
CA SER A 103 -11.60 4.09 10.85
C SER A 103 -10.36 4.75 11.47
N GLU A 104 -9.43 3.95 12.00
CA GLU A 104 -8.15 4.45 12.52
C GLU A 104 -7.30 5.15 11.44
N LEU A 105 -7.28 4.59 10.22
CA LEU A 105 -6.45 5.11 9.12
C LEU A 105 -7.13 6.21 8.30
N VAL A 106 -8.45 6.19 8.17
CA VAL A 106 -9.23 7.09 7.29
C VAL A 106 -9.96 8.18 8.08
N GLY A 107 -10.18 7.99 9.37
CA GLY A 107 -10.85 8.95 10.27
C GLY A 107 -12.38 8.82 10.31
N VAL A 108 -12.99 8.03 9.43
CA VAL A 108 -14.44 7.72 9.41
C VAL A 108 -14.68 6.24 9.13
N SER A 109 -15.86 5.74 9.46
CA SER A 109 -16.21 4.33 9.22
C SER A 109 -16.32 4.02 7.72
N PRO A 110 -16.14 2.75 7.29
CA PRO A 110 -16.27 2.37 5.89
C PRO A 110 -17.63 2.71 5.27
N SER A 111 -18.72 2.56 6.03
CA SER A 111 -20.07 2.89 5.56
C SER A 111 -20.21 4.40 5.33
N VAL A 112 -19.78 5.22 6.28
CA VAL A 112 -19.80 6.68 6.15
C VAL A 112 -18.93 7.11 4.98
N TYR A 113 -17.73 6.54 4.84
CA TYR A 113 -16.83 6.82 3.72
C TYR A 113 -17.48 6.50 2.38
N ARG A 114 -18.13 5.34 2.26
CA ARG A 114 -18.85 4.94 1.05
C ARG A 114 -19.99 5.90 0.77
N ASP A 115 -20.84 6.22 1.74
CA ASP A 115 -22.01 7.07 1.51
C ASP A 115 -21.61 8.51 1.13
N GLN A 116 -20.46 9.00 1.61
CA GLN A 116 -19.89 10.29 1.22
C GLN A 116 -19.24 10.32 -0.17
N THR A 117 -18.83 9.16 -0.70
CA THR A 117 -18.02 9.09 -1.93
C THR A 117 -18.65 8.30 -3.07
N ALA A 118 -19.66 7.48 -2.77
CA ALA A 118 -20.46 6.77 -3.74
C ALA A 118 -21.19 7.80 -4.61
N GLY A 119 -20.91 7.77 -5.90
CA GLY A 119 -21.46 8.72 -6.86
C GLY A 119 -20.54 9.88 -7.27
N VAL A 120 -19.36 10.05 -6.66
CA VAL A 120 -18.33 10.99 -7.18
C VAL A 120 -17.86 10.58 -8.58
N SER A 121 -17.94 9.28 -8.92
CA SER A 121 -17.74 8.72 -10.26
C SER A 121 -19.01 8.65 -11.13
N ALA A 122 -20.21 8.82 -10.57
CA ALA A 122 -21.47 8.63 -11.32
C ALA A 122 -21.76 9.74 -12.35
N GLY A 123 -20.89 10.76 -12.45
CA GLY A 123 -20.98 11.83 -13.45
C GLY A 123 -19.85 11.85 -14.49
N LEU A 124 -18.89 10.91 -14.45
CA LEU A 124 -17.73 10.94 -15.35
C LEU A 124 -17.69 9.71 -16.25
N PRO A 125 -17.60 9.86 -17.59
CA PRO A 125 -17.42 8.72 -18.48
C PRO A 125 -16.08 8.01 -18.18
N SER A 126 -16.10 6.67 -18.24
CA SER A 126 -14.98 5.79 -17.84
C SER A 126 -13.65 6.02 -18.57
N CYS A 127 -13.66 6.77 -19.68
CA CYS A 127 -12.44 7.23 -20.36
C CYS A 127 -11.71 8.34 -19.58
N MET A 128 -12.44 9.20 -18.86
CA MET A 128 -11.90 10.31 -18.08
C MET A 128 -11.44 9.87 -16.68
N GLU A 129 -12.05 8.84 -16.09
CA GLU A 129 -11.64 8.29 -14.80
C GLU A 129 -10.20 7.78 -14.81
N LYS A 130 -9.76 7.14 -15.92
CA LYS A 130 -8.39 6.66 -16.09
C LYS A 130 -7.36 7.78 -16.24
N GLN A 131 -7.78 8.96 -16.68
CA GLN A 131 -6.91 10.14 -16.79
C GLN A 131 -6.81 10.91 -15.47
N VAL A 132 -7.91 11.04 -14.73
CA VAL A 132 -7.98 11.86 -13.50
C VAL A 132 -7.44 11.14 -12.27
N THR A 133 -7.65 9.83 -12.15
CA THR A 133 -7.26 9.06 -10.96
C THR A 133 -5.84 8.48 -11.03
N ARG A 134 -5.12 8.71 -12.13
CA ARG A 134 -3.76 8.22 -12.33
C ARG A 134 -2.83 8.98 -11.38
N PRO A 135 -2.21 8.33 -10.38
CA PRO A 135 -1.32 9.02 -9.46
C PRO A 135 -0.14 9.59 -10.23
N VAL A 136 0.03 10.91 -10.22
CA VAL A 136 1.24 11.58 -10.69
C VAL A 136 2.36 11.14 -9.75
N ARG A 137 3.22 10.22 -10.20
CA ARG A 137 4.52 9.99 -9.56
C ARG A 137 5.35 11.24 -9.82
N ASN A 138 5.24 12.23 -8.92
CA ASN A 138 6.22 13.31 -8.88
C ASN A 138 7.53 12.74 -8.35
N ARG A 139 8.27 12.02 -9.20
CA ARG A 139 9.69 11.76 -9.06
C ARG A 139 10.29 11.68 -10.47
N GLU A 140 11.11 12.69 -10.75
CA GLU A 140 12.18 12.77 -11.75
C GLU A 140 11.84 13.33 -13.14
N ALA A 141 11.89 14.67 -13.23
CA ALA A 141 12.68 15.33 -14.27
C ALA A 141 13.33 16.60 -13.65
N PRO A 142 14.66 16.81 -13.80
CA PRO A 142 15.28 18.08 -13.42
C PRO A 142 14.72 19.19 -14.30
N ALA A 143 14.55 20.38 -13.71
CA ALA A 143 14.14 21.58 -14.43
C ALA A 143 15.15 21.88 -15.53
N VAL A 144 14.81 21.54 -16.79
CA VAL A 144 15.50 22.08 -17.95
C VAL A 144 15.07 23.54 -18.07
N ALA A 145 16.05 24.43 -17.92
CA ALA A 145 15.92 25.85 -18.13
C ALA A 145 15.42 26.12 -19.56
N LEU A 146 14.27 26.78 -19.68
CA LEU A 146 13.91 27.48 -20.92
C LEU A 146 14.34 28.94 -20.77
N HIS A 147 15.53 29.19 -21.32
CA HIS A 147 15.96 30.50 -21.78
C HIS A 147 14.97 30.96 -22.86
N LEU A 148 14.39 32.15 -22.71
CA LEU A 148 13.58 32.79 -23.75
C LEU A 148 14.34 34.04 -24.23
N PRO A 149 14.48 34.27 -25.56
CA PRO A 149 15.15 35.44 -26.13
C PRO A 149 14.41 36.75 -25.87
#